data_AF-A0A8X6ST63-F1
#
_entry.id   AF-A0A8X6ST63-F1
#
_cell.length_a   1.000
_cell.length_b   1.000
_cell.length_c   1.000
_cell.angle_alpha   90.00
_cell.angle_beta   90.00
_cell.angle_gamma   90.00
#
_symmetry.space_group_name_H-M   'P 1'
#
loop_
_entity.id
_entity.type
_entity.pdbx_description
1 polymer ?
#
loop_
_entity_poly.entity_id
_entity_poly.type
_entity_poly.pdbx_seq_one_letter_code
_entity_poly.pdbx_strand_id
1 'polypeptide(L)'
;MYGQRVCIPRKFRKNVLEELHAGHLGIVKMKAIARSFVYWKNIDNDIEEAAKNCVDCALDIRLILQNLKFITGNIPVCPGNVFVDFAGPILNTR
;
A
#
# COMPACT_ATOMS: atom_id res chain seq x y z
N MET A 1 2.93 -25.63 -3.73
CA MET A 1 4.27 -26.06 -3.29
C MET A 1 4.58 -25.37 -1.96
N TYR A 2 4.72 -26.13 -0.86
CA TYR A 2 5.28 -25.59 0.38
C TYR A 2 6.79 -25.45 0.13
N GLY A 3 7.19 -24.30 -0.43
CA GLY A 3 8.60 -23.95 -0.59
C GLY A 3 9.33 -24.06 0.76
N GLN A 4 10.60 -24.41 0.70
CA GLN A 4 11.46 -24.60 1.88
C GLN A 4 11.62 -23.24 2.59
N ARG A 5 10.77 -22.97 3.59
CA ARG A 5 10.80 -21.71 4.37
C ARG A 5 11.80 -21.84 5.49
N VAL A 6 12.54 -20.76 5.75
CA VAL A 6 13.49 -20.71 6.86
C VAL A 6 12.74 -20.41 8.15
N CYS A 7 12.83 -21.32 9.12
CA CYS A 7 12.30 -21.11 10.47
C CYS A 7 13.19 -20.14 11.24
N ILE A 8 12.67 -18.97 11.61
CA ILE A 8 13.46 -17.91 12.26
C ILE A 8 13.39 -18.03 13.80
N PRO A 9 14.52 -18.23 14.50
CA PRO A 9 14.59 -18.16 15.96
C PRO A 9 14.17 -16.78 16.49
N ARG A 10 13.59 -16.74 17.70
CA ARG A 10 13.07 -15.49 18.32
C ARG A 10 14.06 -14.33 18.28
N LYS A 11 15.35 -14.59 18.49
CA LYS A 11 16.43 -13.59 18.48
C LYS A 11 16.58 -12.83 17.16
N PHE A 12 16.21 -13.43 16.03
CA PHE A 12 16.39 -12.84 14.70
C PHE A 12 15.11 -12.29 14.09
N ARG A 13 13.95 -12.49 14.75
CA ARG A 13 12.65 -12.06 14.19
C ARG A 13 12.58 -10.55 14.00
N LYS A 14 13.15 -9.77 14.93
CA LYS A 14 13.19 -8.30 14.82
C LYS A 14 13.93 -7.85 13.56
N ASN A 15 15.14 -8.36 13.34
CA ASN A 15 15.94 -8.04 12.16
C ASN A 15 15.19 -8.40 10.87
N VAL A 16 14.54 -9.57 10.81
CA VAL A 16 13.76 -9.97 9.62
C VAL A 16 12.55 -9.06 9.42
N LEU A 17 11.89 -8.62 10.50
CA LEU A 17 10.78 -7.67 10.40
C LEU A 17 11.24 -6.29 9.91
N GLU A 18 12.39 -5.82 10.37
CA GLU A 18 13.02 -4.58 9.91
C GLU A 18 13.34 -4.65 8.40
N GLU A 19 13.92 -5.75 7.92
CA GLU A 19 14.19 -5.97 6.50
C GLU A 19 12.90 -6.03 5.65
N LEU A 20 11.88 -6.74 6.13
CA LEU A 20 10.57 -6.78 5.46
C LEU A 20 9.91 -5.39 5.41
N HIS A 21 10.18 -4.54 6.40
CA HIS A 21 9.57 -3.23 6.57
C HIS A 21 10.34 -2.10 5.86
N ALA A 22 11.64 -2.28 5.56
CA ALA A 22 12.52 -1.26 5.00
C ALA A 22 11.97 -0.56 3.74
N GLY A 23 11.16 -1.26 2.94
CA GLY A 23 10.54 -0.71 1.73
C GLY A 23 9.13 -0.13 1.91
N HIS A 24 8.59 -0.07 3.14
CA HIS A 24 7.23 0.39 3.44
C HIS A 24 6.12 -0.17 2.52
N LEU A 25 6.30 -1.40 2.02
CA LEU A 25 5.53 -2.01 0.93
C LEU A 25 4.03 -2.23 1.22
N GLY A 26 3.62 -2.00 2.47
CA GLY A 26 2.30 -2.30 2.98
C GLY A 26 2.13 -3.76 3.43
N ILE A 27 1.16 -3.97 4.31
CA ILE A 27 0.94 -5.24 5.03
C ILE A 27 0.79 -6.44 4.07
N VAL A 28 0.05 -6.27 2.98
CA VAL A 28 -0.23 -7.36 2.03
C VAL A 28 1.05 -7.84 1.35
N LYS A 29 1.89 -6.92 0.85
CA LYS A 29 3.16 -7.27 0.19
C LYS A 29 4.16 -7.85 1.19
N MET A 30 4.28 -7.25 2.38
CA MET A 30 5.15 -7.78 3.45
C MET A 30 4.79 -9.23 3.79
N LYS A 31 3.49 -9.55 3.96
CA LYS A 31 3.02 -10.93 4.19
C LYS A 31 3.34 -11.86 3.02
N ALA A 32 3.19 -11.41 1.78
CA ALA A 32 3.48 -12.22 0.59
C ALA A 32 4.97 -12.60 0.52
N ILE A 33 5.86 -11.64 0.75
CA ILE A 33 7.32 -11.86 0.80
C ILE A 33 7.65 -12.81 1.95
N ALA A 34 7.15 -12.51 3.15
CA ALA A 34 7.40 -13.33 4.33
C ALA A 34 7.01 -14.80 4.11
N ARG A 35 5.81 -15.06 3.59
CA ARG A 35 5.30 -16.41 3.30
C ARG A 35 6.10 -17.17 2.23
N SER A 36 6.89 -16.45 1.42
CA SER A 36 7.74 -17.04 0.38
C SER A 36 9.10 -17.51 0.92
N PHE A 37 9.66 -16.81 1.93
CA PHE A 37 11.03 -17.03 2.39
C PHE A 37 11.16 -17.52 3.84
N VAL A 38 10.32 -17.04 4.75
CA VAL A 38 10.50 -17.20 6.20
C VAL A 38 9.24 -17.69 6.90
N TYR A 39 9.41 -18.29 8.07
CA TYR A 39 8.31 -18.76 8.90
C TYR A 39 8.61 -18.66 10.40
N TRP A 40 7.62 -18.24 11.16
CA TRP A 40 7.49 -18.50 12.60
C TRP A 40 6.02 -18.34 13.04
N LYS A 41 5.69 -18.86 14.23
CA LYS A 41 4.35 -18.73 14.81
C LYS A 41 3.99 -17.24 14.96
N ASN A 42 2.86 -16.84 14.37
CA ASN A 42 2.30 -15.49 14.40
C ASN A 42 3.07 -14.41 13.59
N ILE A 43 3.86 -14.80 12.58
CA ILE A 43 4.55 -13.85 11.69
C ILE A 43 3.62 -12.77 11.09
N ASP A 44 2.40 -13.15 10.71
CA ASP A 44 1.43 -12.21 10.13
C ASP A 44 1.02 -11.11 11.12
N ASN A 45 0.90 -11.44 12.42
CA ASN A 45 0.57 -10.47 13.46
C ASN A 45 1.75 -9.54 13.73
N ASP A 46 2.96 -10.09 13.79
CA ASP A 46 4.18 -9.30 14.01
C ASP A 46 4.38 -8.29 12.86
N ILE A 47 4.05 -8.68 11.62
CA ILE A 47 4.07 -7.79 10.44
C ILE A 47 3.02 -6.68 10.56
N GLU A 48 1.80 -7.02 10.98
CA GLU A 48 0.74 -6.02 11.17
C GLU A 48 1.10 -4.99 12.24
N GLU A 49 1.68 -5.42 13.34
CA GLU A 49 2.10 -4.55 14.43
C GLU A 49 3.25 -3.63 14.00
N ALA A 50 4.24 -4.16 13.27
CA ALA A 50 5.32 -3.37 12.69
C ALA A 50 4.79 -2.28 11.73
N ALA A 51 3.86 -2.64 10.84
CA ALA A 51 3.27 -1.68 9.90
C ALA A 51 2.36 -0.65 10.58
N LYS A 52 1.59 -1.04 11.62
CA LYS A 52 0.70 -0.12 12.38
C LYS A 52 1.48 0.90 13.19
N ASN A 53 2.63 0.52 13.73
CA ASN A 53 3.48 1.40 14.53
C ASN A 53 4.38 2.33 13.67
N CYS A 54 4.35 2.18 12.35
CA CYS A 54 5.13 3.00 11.43
C CYS A 54 4.32 4.20 10.92
N VAL A 55 4.86 5.41 11.10
CA VAL A 55 4.24 6.66 10.64
C VAL A 55 4.15 6.68 9.11
N ASP A 56 5.21 6.29 8.40
CA ASP A 56 5.25 6.34 6.94
C ASP A 56 4.26 5.37 6.30
N CYS A 57 4.14 4.15 6.85
CA CYS A 57 3.12 3.20 6.41
C CYS A 57 1.69 3.68 6.68
N ALA A 58 1.46 4.45 7.76
CA ALA A 58 0.16 5.02 8.06
C ALA A 58 -0.21 6.17 7.12
N LEU A 59 0.77 6.93 6.62
CA LEU A 59 0.56 8.01 5.67
C LEU A 59 0.20 7.48 4.27
N ASP A 60 0.83 6.40 3.83
CA ASP A 60 0.59 5.82 2.50
C ASP A 60 -0.87 5.33 2.34
N ILE A 61 -1.45 4.80 3.42
CA ILE A 61 -2.88 4.42 3.48
C ILE A 61 -3.80 5.64 3.34
N ARG A 62 -3.44 6.80 3.91
CA ARG A 62 -4.27 8.01 3.86
C ARG A 62 -4.38 8.57 2.45
N LEU A 63 -3.30 8.52 1.67
CA LEU A 63 -3.31 8.98 0.27
C LEU A 63 -4.26 8.13 -0.59
N ILE A 64 -4.29 6.82 -0.38
CA ILE A 64 -5.22 5.90 -1.07
C ILE A 64 -6.69 6.23 -0.71
N LEU A 65 -6.99 6.44 0.58
CA LEU A 65 -8.35 6.75 1.03
C LEU A 65 -8.83 8.13 0.58
N GLN A 66 -7.93 9.11 0.43
CA GLN A 66 -8.29 10.42 -0.14
C GLN A 66 -8.64 10.30 -1.62
N ASN A 67 -7.93 9.47 -2.39
CA ASN A 67 -8.20 9.26 -3.81
C ASN A 67 -9.45 8.41 -4.08
N LEU A 68 -9.81 7.48 -3.19
CA LEU A 68 -11.02 6.63 -3.33
C LEU A 68 -12.34 7.40 -3.20
N LYS A 69 -12.35 8.59 -2.58
CA LYS A 69 -13.56 9.41 -2.43
C LYS A 69 -14.11 9.98 -3.74
N PHE A 70 -13.32 10.01 -4.81
CA PHE A 70 -13.73 10.61 -6.08
C PHE A 70 -14.57 9.68 -6.98
N ILE A 71 -14.62 8.38 -6.73
CA ILE A 71 -15.15 7.40 -7.70
C ILE A 71 -16.65 7.10 -7.48
N THR A 72 -17.27 7.58 -6.39
CA THR A 72 -18.70 7.33 -6.09
C THR A 72 -19.61 8.50 -6.47
N GLY A 73 -19.28 9.23 -7.53
CA GLY A 73 -20.21 10.18 -8.13
C GLY A 73 -21.08 9.43 -9.14
N ASN A 74 -22.37 9.24 -8.83
CA ASN A 74 -23.36 8.80 -9.82
C ASN A 74 -23.19 9.60 -11.10
N ILE A 75 -22.68 8.96 -12.17
CA ILE A 75 -22.71 9.54 -13.50
C ILE A 75 -24.15 9.39 -13.98
N PRO A 76 -24.95 10.47 -14.12
CA PRO A 76 -26.24 10.34 -14.75
C PRO A 76 -26.00 9.95 -16.21
N VAL A 77 -26.39 8.71 -16.56
CA VAL A 77 -26.39 8.25 -17.94
C VAL A 77 -27.58 8.90 -18.64
N CYS A 78 -27.37 10.09 -19.17
CA CYS A 78 -28.30 10.78 -20.05
C CYS A 78 -27.64 10.93 -21.44
N PRO A 79 -28.35 10.66 -22.54
CA PRO A 79 -27.78 10.85 -23.87
C PRO A 79 -27.70 12.35 -24.17
N GLY A 80 -26.51 12.94 -24.03
CA GLY A 80 -26.27 14.35 -24.37
C GLY A 80 -25.11 15.08 -23.70
N ASN A 81 -24.23 14.43 -22.93
CA ASN A 81 -23.19 15.16 -22.20
C ASN A 81 -21.93 15.40 -23.06
N VAL A 82 -21.72 16.65 -23.50
CA VAL A 82 -20.44 17.14 -24.01
C VAL A 82 -19.70 17.80 -22.84
N PHE A 83 -18.51 17.31 -22.53
CA PHE A 83 -17.63 17.94 -21.55
C PHE A 83 -16.67 18.88 -22.29
N VAL A 84 -16.76 20.17 -21.97
CA VAL A 84 -15.85 21.20 -22.48
C VAL A 84 -15.06 21.71 -21.28
N ASP A 85 -13.73 21.63 -21.39
CA ASP A 85 -12.83 22.19 -20.39
C ASP A 85 -12.01 23.32 -21.02
N PHE A 86 -11.61 24.29 -20.21
CA PHE A 86 -10.74 25.36 -20.65
C PHE A 86 -9.29 24.88 -20.61
N ALA A 87 -8.64 24.79 -21.77
CA ALA A 87 -7.19 24.69 -21.81
C ALA A 87 -6.59 25.99 -21.24
N GLY A 88 -5.69 25.84 -20.26
CA GLY A 88 -5.04 26.93 -19.52
C GLY A 88 -4.31 27.97 -20.39
N PRO A 89 -3.75 29.01 -19.75
CA PRO A 89 -3.67 30.37 -20.28
C PRO A 89 -3.07 30.45 -21.69
N ILE A 90 -3.83 31.05 -22.62
CA ILE A 90 -3.34 31.44 -23.94
C ILE A 90 -2.36 32.61 -23.80
N LEU A 91 -1.14 32.30 -23.38
CA LEU A 91 -0.04 33.25 -23.48
C LEU A 91 0.36 33.35 -24.95
N ASN A 92 -0.04 34.45 -25.61
CA ASN A 92 0.94 35.17 -26.39
C ASN A 92 0.86 36.67 -26.11
N THR A 93 1.95 37.12 -25.51
CA THR A 93 2.39 38.47 -25.26
C THR A 93 2.40 39.33 -26.52
N ARG A 94 1.80 40.54 -26.38
CA ARG A 94 1.90 41.76 -27.19
C ARG A 94 1.38 41.76 -28.63
#